data_AF-A0A9P2DNI1-F1
#
_entry.id   AF-A0A9P2DNI1-F1
#
_cell.length_a   1.000
_cell.length_b   1.000
_cell.length_c   1.000
_cell.angle_alpha   90.00
_cell.angle_beta   90.00
_cell.angle_gamma   90.00
#
_symmetry.space_group_name_H-M   'P 1'
#
loop_
_entity.id
_entity.type
_entity.pdbx_description
1 polymer ?
#
loop_
_entity_poly.entity_id
_entity_poly.type
_entity_poly.pdbx_seq_one_letter_code
_entity_poly.pdbx_strand_id
1 'polypeptide(L)'
;MEKIHRGNGFAIVKNDEEYTIEWPQGPFDQVISYLITKQLAEKAMKSTQDAHEVKVYARTGQWPVKNSEEEEREQTREFIRKFPELLIKVPDNQDLFKEEELKELLPLGKKKLSEEE
;
A
#
# COMPACT_ATOMS: atom_id res chain seq x y z
N MET A 1 -0.50 -14.20 -29.21
CA MET A 1 0.88 -14.08 -28.65
C MET A 1 0.73 -13.65 -27.20
N GLU A 2 1.17 -14.47 -26.26
CA GLU A 2 1.15 -14.14 -24.83
C GLU A 2 2.15 -13.02 -24.53
N LYS A 3 1.72 -11.99 -23.79
CA LYS A 3 2.62 -10.94 -23.27
C LYS A 3 2.49 -10.86 -21.76
N ILE A 4 3.60 -11.04 -21.05
CA ILE A 4 3.67 -10.94 -19.60
C ILE A 4 4.36 -9.63 -19.23
N HIS A 5 3.66 -8.79 -18.48
CA HIS A 5 4.20 -7.55 -17.91
C HIS A 5 4.36 -7.73 -16.41
N ARG A 6 5.58 -7.63 -15.89
CA ARG A 6 5.88 -7.79 -14.46
C ARG A 6 5.92 -6.43 -13.78
N GLY A 7 5.11 -6.26 -12.75
CA GLY A 7 5.13 -5.13 -11.82
C GLY A 7 5.76 -5.52 -10.48
N ASN A 8 5.94 -4.55 -9.58
CA ASN A 8 6.48 -4.81 -8.25
C ASN A 8 5.48 -5.63 -7.41
N GLY A 9 5.71 -6.95 -7.29
CA GLY A 9 4.86 -7.87 -6.56
C GLY A 9 3.56 -8.25 -7.28
N PHE A 10 3.51 -8.17 -8.62
CA PHE A 10 2.43 -8.72 -9.45
C PHE A 10 2.88 -8.93 -10.91
N ALA A 11 2.12 -9.71 -11.66
CA ALA A 11 2.23 -9.81 -13.10
C ALA A 11 0.87 -9.56 -13.77
N ILE A 12 0.91 -9.00 -14.98
CA ILE A 12 -0.24 -8.91 -15.87
C ILE A 12 0.06 -9.76 -17.09
N VAL A 13 -0.77 -10.77 -17.32
CA VAL A 13 -0.73 -11.64 -18.48
C VAL A 13 -1.77 -11.17 -19.48
N LYS A 14 -1.35 -10.88 -20.70
CA LYS A 14 -2.23 -10.58 -21.82
C LYS A 14 -2.26 -11.79 -22.76
N ASN A 15 -3.44 -12.38 -22.92
CA ASN A 15 -3.73 -13.42 -23.89
C ASN A 15 -4.75 -12.91 -24.90
N ASP A 16 -4.27 -12.60 -26.11
CA ASP A 16 -5.05 -12.00 -27.20
C ASP A 16 -5.79 -10.71 -26.80
N GLU A 17 -7.07 -10.79 -26.41
CA GLU A 17 -7.89 -9.66 -25.93
C GLU A 17 -8.17 -9.71 -24.42
N GLU A 18 -7.77 -10.77 -23.73
CA GLU A 18 -7.99 -10.98 -22.31
C GLU A 18 -6.77 -10.54 -21.49
N TYR A 19 -7.03 -9.88 -20.37
CA TYR A 19 -6.00 -9.45 -19.42
C TYR A 19 -6.26 -10.13 -18.07
N THR A 20 -5.22 -10.69 -17.48
CA THR A 20 -5.26 -11.31 -16.15
C THR A 20 -4.19 -10.68 -15.29
N ILE A 21 -4.52 -10.35 -14.04
CA ILE A 21 -3.55 -9.91 -13.04
C ILE A 21 -3.32 -11.04 -12.04
N GLU A 22 -2.07 -11.31 -11.73
CA GLU A 22 -1.64 -12.36 -10.82
C GLU A 22 -0.66 -11.82 -9.77
N TRP A 23 -0.81 -12.27 -8.52
CA TRP A 23 0.13 -11.94 -7.45
C TRP A 23 0.14 -13.03 -6.36
N PRO A 24 1.27 -13.18 -5.64
CA PRO A 24 1.33 -14.09 -4.51
C PRO A 24 0.50 -13.54 -3.35
N GLN A 25 -0.29 -14.40 -2.71
CA GLN A 25 -1.07 -14.08 -1.53
C GLN A 25 -0.80 -15.08 -0.40
N GLY A 26 -0.52 -14.55 0.79
CA GLY A 26 -0.34 -15.33 2.01
C GLY A 26 1.04 -15.97 2.15
N PRO A 27 1.29 -16.66 3.28
CA PRO A 27 2.60 -17.21 3.64
C PRO A 27 3.05 -18.42 2.82
N PHE A 28 2.18 -18.94 1.94
CA PHE A 28 2.44 -20.12 1.11
C PHE A 28 2.60 -19.79 -0.38
N ASP A 29 2.86 -18.52 -0.72
CA ASP A 29 3.03 -18.06 -2.11
C ASP A 29 1.93 -18.53 -3.08
N GLN A 30 0.68 -18.63 -2.59
CA GLN A 30 -0.43 -18.97 -3.47
C GLN A 30 -0.64 -17.84 -4.47
N VAL A 31 -0.37 -18.11 -5.74
CA VAL A 31 -0.60 -17.15 -6.81
C VAL A 31 -2.10 -17.11 -7.10
N ILE A 32 -2.72 -15.98 -6.81
CA ILE A 32 -4.12 -15.72 -7.18
C ILE A 32 -4.15 -14.96 -8.48
N SER A 33 -5.07 -15.34 -9.38
CA SER A 33 -5.25 -14.73 -10.69
C SER A 33 -6.70 -14.29 -10.89
N TYR A 34 -6.87 -13.08 -11.44
CA TYR A 34 -8.18 -12.51 -11.73
C TYR A 34 -8.21 -11.91 -13.13
N LEU A 35 -9.30 -12.16 -13.86
CA LEU A 35 -9.56 -11.45 -15.12
C LEU A 35 -9.81 -9.96 -14.84
N ILE A 36 -9.19 -9.13 -15.65
CA ILE A 36 -9.32 -7.67 -15.62
C ILE A 36 -9.50 -7.13 -17.03
N THR A 37 -10.00 -5.90 -17.13
CA THR A 37 -10.07 -5.21 -18.42
C THR A 37 -8.72 -4.59 -18.78
N LYS A 38 -8.53 -4.28 -20.07
CA LYS A 38 -7.35 -3.54 -20.55
C LYS A 38 -7.13 -2.24 -19.76
N GLN A 39 -8.19 -1.51 -19.43
CA GLN A 39 -8.08 -0.26 -18.68
C GLN A 39 -7.53 -0.46 -17.26
N LEU A 40 -7.92 -1.54 -16.59
CA LEU A 40 -7.39 -1.91 -15.27
C LEU A 40 -5.92 -2.32 -15.37
N ALA A 41 -5.55 -3.04 -16.42
CA ALA A 41 -4.17 -3.42 -16.67
C ALA A 41 -3.27 -2.18 -16.88
N GLU A 42 -3.73 -1.23 -17.69
CA GLU A 42 -3.03 0.03 -17.90
C GLU A 42 -2.96 0.87 -16.62
N LYS A 43 -4.03 0.90 -15.81
CA LYS A 43 -4.04 1.59 -14.51
C LYS A 43 -3.01 0.96 -13.56
N ALA A 44 -3.03 -0.36 -13.38
CA ALA A 44 -2.09 -1.04 -12.50
C ALA A 44 -0.61 -0.83 -12.88
N MET A 45 -0.32 -0.58 -14.17
CA MET A 45 1.04 -0.31 -14.63
C MET A 45 1.51 1.13 -14.41
N LYS A 46 0.64 2.06 -13.99
CA LYS A 46 1.00 3.48 -13.77
C LYS A 46 1.77 3.69 -12.47
N SER A 47 1.32 3.08 -11.38
CA SER A 47 1.94 3.24 -10.07
C SER A 47 1.69 2.03 -9.16
N THR A 48 2.50 1.87 -8.12
CA THR A 48 2.30 0.84 -7.09
C THR A 48 0.95 1.00 -6.37
N GLN A 49 0.49 2.24 -6.17
CA GLN A 49 -0.80 2.54 -5.56
C GLN A 49 -1.95 2.13 -6.49
N ASP A 50 -1.89 2.51 -7.77
CA ASP A 50 -2.87 2.09 -8.76
C ASP A 50 -2.94 0.56 -8.88
N ALA A 51 -1.79 -0.12 -8.83
CA ALA A 51 -1.73 -1.58 -8.82
C ALA A 51 -2.44 -2.18 -7.60
N HIS A 52 -2.25 -1.59 -6.42
CA HIS A 52 -2.94 -2.00 -5.21
C HIS A 52 -4.46 -1.80 -5.32
N GLU A 53 -4.92 -0.65 -5.82
CA GLU A 53 -6.35 -0.40 -6.06
C GLU A 53 -6.96 -1.44 -7.01
N VAL A 54 -6.27 -1.76 -8.10
CA VAL A 54 -6.72 -2.76 -9.07
C VAL A 54 -6.76 -4.16 -8.47
N LYS A 55 -5.78 -4.55 -7.64
CA LYS A 55 -5.80 -5.83 -6.91
C LYS A 55 -6.99 -5.94 -5.95
N VAL A 56 -7.28 -4.85 -5.21
CA VAL A 56 -8.44 -4.79 -4.32
C VAL A 56 -9.72 -4.93 -5.13
N TYR A 57 -9.88 -4.15 -6.19
CA TYR A 57 -11.04 -4.20 -7.07
C TYR A 57 -11.24 -5.59 -7.71
N ALA A 58 -10.17 -6.23 -8.20
CA ALA A 58 -10.24 -7.55 -8.80
C ALA A 58 -10.70 -8.63 -7.79
N ARG A 59 -10.33 -8.48 -6.52
CA ARG A 59 -10.68 -9.42 -5.45
C ARG A 59 -12.09 -9.20 -4.88
N THR A 60 -12.50 -7.95 -4.67
CA THR A 60 -13.75 -7.61 -3.96
C THR A 60 -14.87 -7.14 -4.88
N GLY A 61 -14.55 -6.78 -6.12
CA GLY A 61 -15.46 -6.09 -7.04
C GLY A 61 -15.73 -4.62 -6.67
N GLN A 62 -15.09 -4.11 -5.62
CA GLN A 62 -15.29 -2.75 -5.11
C GLN A 62 -13.98 -1.98 -5.14
N TRP A 63 -14.02 -0.74 -5.61
CA TRP A 63 -12.86 0.14 -5.51
C TRP A 63 -12.59 0.42 -4.03
N PRO A 64 -11.32 0.41 -3.58
CA PRO A 64 -11.00 0.95 -2.28
C PRO A 64 -11.56 2.38 -2.22
N VAL A 65 -12.12 2.75 -1.07
CA VAL A 65 -12.56 4.12 -0.86
C VAL A 65 -11.33 4.99 -1.09
N LYS A 66 -11.41 5.88 -2.08
CA LYS A 66 -10.37 6.88 -2.29
C LYS A 66 -10.47 7.85 -1.15
N ASN A 67 -9.79 7.54 -0.05
CA ASN A 67 -9.40 8.56 0.89
C ASN A 67 -8.62 9.59 0.07
N SER A 68 -8.99 10.87 0.18
CA SER A 68 -8.16 11.93 -0.40
C SER A 68 -6.73 11.80 0.14
N GLU A 69 -5.71 12.29 -0.57
CA GLU A 69 -4.33 12.30 -0.05
C GLU A 69 -4.25 12.89 1.37
N GLU A 70 -5.11 13.86 1.67
CA GLU A 70 -5.26 14.44 3.01
C GLU A 70 -5.81 13.45 4.05
N GLU A 71 -6.75 12.60 3.68
CA GLU A 71 -7.36 11.61 4.56
C GLU A 71 -6.44 10.39 4.76
N GLU A 72 -5.67 9.98 3.73
CA GLU A 72 -4.58 9.00 3.89
C GLU A 72 -3.48 9.54 4.81
N ARG A 73 -3.11 10.82 4.64
CA ARG A 73 -2.16 11.50 5.53
C ARG A 73 -2.66 11.56 6.96
N GLU A 74 -3.92 11.92 7.17
CA GLU A 74 -4.48 12.00 8.52
C GLU A 74 -4.60 10.63 9.18
N GLN A 75 -5.00 9.59 8.45
CA GLN A 75 -4.98 8.21 8.97
C GLN A 75 -3.57 7.75 9.34
N THR A 76 -2.57 8.10 8.53
CA THR A 76 -1.17 7.80 8.83
C THR A 76 -0.71 8.54 10.08
N ARG A 77 -1.08 9.82 10.23
CA ARG A 77 -0.77 10.62 11.43
C ARG A 77 -1.44 10.04 12.68
N GLU A 78 -2.70 9.63 12.61
CA GLU A 78 -3.40 8.97 13.71
C GLU A 78 -2.74 7.64 14.09
N PHE A 79 -2.30 6.85 13.12
CA PHE A 79 -1.59 5.60 13.36
C PHE A 79 -0.27 5.85 14.11
N ILE A 80 0.53 6.81 13.65
CA ILE A 80 1.80 7.15 14.29
C ILE A 80 1.59 7.78 15.68
N ARG A 81 0.51 8.52 15.92
CA ARG A 81 0.15 8.99 17.27
C ARG A 81 -0.13 7.84 18.24
N LYS A 82 -0.68 6.72 17.76
CA LYS A 82 -0.88 5.49 18.57
C LYS A 82 0.41 4.71 18.79
N PHE A 83 1.33 4.75 17.83
CA PHE A 83 2.61 4.05 17.82
C PHE A 83 3.78 5.04 17.64
N PRO A 84 4.05 5.91 18.64
CA PRO A 84 5.03 6.98 18.50
C PRO A 84 6.47 6.46 18.33
N GLU A 85 6.76 5.20 18.66
CA GLU A 85 8.06 4.56 18.43
C GLU A 85 8.43 4.49 16.93
N LEU A 86 7.44 4.54 16.03
CA LEU A 86 7.67 4.56 14.59
C LEU A 86 8.40 5.83 14.12
N LEU A 87 8.30 6.94 14.86
CA LEU A 87 9.06 8.17 14.56
C LEU A 87 10.58 8.00 14.77
N ILE A 88 10.97 6.99 15.55
CA ILE A 88 12.38 6.65 15.83
C ILE A 88 12.86 5.54 14.89
N LYS A 89 12.03 4.51 14.67
CA LYS A 89 12.34 3.39 13.77
C LYS A 89 12.36 3.80 12.30
N VAL A 90 11.51 4.75 11.91
CA VAL A 90 11.35 5.24 10.54
C VAL A 90 11.35 6.78 10.55
N PRO A 91 12.51 7.43 10.35
CA PRO A 91 12.63 8.88 10.48
C PRO A 91 11.84 9.67 9.42
N ASP A 92 11.59 9.10 8.24
CA ASP A 92 10.74 9.72 7.18
C ASP A 92 9.32 10.04 7.66
N ASN A 93 8.84 9.34 8.70
CA ASN A 93 7.53 9.62 9.29
C ASN A 93 7.46 11.01 9.96
N GLN A 94 8.62 11.61 10.28
CA GLN A 94 8.68 12.93 10.92
C GLN A 94 8.19 14.04 9.98
N ASP A 95 8.34 13.87 8.66
CA ASP A 95 7.86 14.83 7.64
C ASP A 95 6.33 14.98 7.63
N LEU A 96 5.60 14.06 8.28
CA LEU A 96 4.14 14.09 8.40
C LEU A 96 3.64 15.00 9.54
N PHE A 97 4.53 15.52 10.38
CA PHE A 97 4.20 16.26 11.59
C PHE A 97 4.88 17.62 11.65
N LYS A 98 4.29 18.55 12.39
CA LYS A 98 4.94 19.82 12.70
C LYS A 98 5.99 19.64 13.81
N GLU A 99 6.95 20.54 13.89
CA GLU A 99 8.03 20.49 14.88
C GLU A 99 7.48 20.46 16.32
N GLU A 100 6.39 21.19 16.57
CA GLU A 100 5.70 21.22 17.86
C GLU A 100 5.08 19.88 18.22
N GLU A 101 4.44 19.20 17.26
CA GLU A 101 3.87 17.86 17.48
C GLU A 101 4.97 16.82 17.73
N LEU A 102 6.10 16.92 17.01
CA LEU A 102 7.23 16.03 17.21
C LEU A 102 7.86 16.17 18.59
N LYS A 103 7.90 17.37 19.17
CA LYS A 103 8.40 17.59 20.54
C LYS A 103 7.58 16.83 21.58
N GLU A 104 6.28 16.61 21.34
CA GLU A 104 5.41 15.82 22.20
C GLU A 104 5.49 14.32 21.90
N LEU A 105 5.56 13.93 20.62
CA LEU A 105 5.53 12.52 20.21
C LEU A 105 6.86 11.78 20.36
N LEU A 106 8.00 12.44 20.09
CA LEU A 106 9.33 11.83 20.21
C LEU A 106 9.65 11.29 21.62
N PRO A 107 9.40 12.01 22.73
CA PRO A 107 9.63 11.45 24.06
C PRO A 107 8.71 10.26 24.38
N LEU A 108 7.47 10.27 23.89
CA LEU A 108 6.54 9.14 24.03
C LEU A 108 7.04 7.91 23.29
N GLY A 109 7.53 8.08 22.06
CA GLY A 109 8.11 7.01 21.26
C GLY A 109 9.35 6.40 21.91
N LYS A 110 10.22 7.22 22.50
CA LYS A 110 11.42 6.74 23.22
C LYS A 110 11.03 5.91 24.44
N LYS A 111 10.03 6.38 25.19
CA LYS A 111 9.52 5.66 26.36
C LYS A 111 8.92 4.31 25.95
N LYS A 112 8.06 4.28 24.93
CA LYS A 112 7.46 3.06 24.39
C LYS A 112 8.50 2.05 23.93
N LEU A 113 9.51 2.52 23.19
CA LEU A 113 10.60 1.68 22.73
C LEU A 113 11.38 1.04 23.91
N SER A 114 11.63 1.80 24.98
CA SER A 114 12.28 1.29 26.19
C SER A 114 11.40 0.41 27.08
N GLU A 115 10.08 0.44 26.91
CA GLU A 115 9.13 -0.44 27.62
C GLU A 115 8.92 -1.78 26.88
N GLU A 116 9.26 -1.85 25.60
CA GLU A 116 9.23 -3.07 24.77
C GLU A 116 10.54 -3.89 24.82
N GLU A 117 11.64 -3.30 25.31
CA GLU A 117 12.94 -3.98 25.58
C GLU A 117 13.00 -4.61 26.98
#